data_AF-A0A2G6LK78-F1
#
_entry.id   AF-A0A2G6LK78-F1
#
_cell.length_a   1.000
_cell.length_b   1.000
_cell.length_c   1.000
_cell.angle_alpha   90.00
_cell.angle_beta   90.00
_cell.angle_gamma   90.00
#
_symmetry.space_group_name_H-M   'P 1'
#
loop_
_entity.id
_entity.type
_entity.pdbx_description
1 polymer ?
#
loop_
_entity_poly.entity_id
_entity_poly.type
_entity_poly.pdbx_seq_one_letter_code
_entity_poly.pdbx_strand_id
1 'polypeptide(L)'
;MQFSDFPLTYFINPGERLFWGYLLSAAVIALVVTGWRLRGVYRFNKDYWLHRSALLDYQYFFVIWFFKVYLIAPLLLSAREVAIATHRLLRDYITPMFDVPYETVAITYTVALFVASDFTRYWLHRALHAFDFLWAFHKVHHSAEVLNPLTFYRIHPVESLLFGLRYALTAGVVTGVFMTLFAAKLSLLQIFGVNAFIFIFS
;
A
#
# COMPACT_ATOMS: atom_id res chain seq x y z
N MET A 1 3.14 15.04 -9.37
CA MET A 1 3.63 13.68 -9.69
C MET A 1 3.19 13.36 -11.10
N GLN A 2 4.12 12.90 -11.95
CA GLN A 2 3.85 12.61 -13.35
C GLN A 2 3.11 11.27 -13.40
N PHE A 3 1.80 11.30 -13.66
CA PHE A 3 0.91 10.13 -13.62
C PHE A 3 1.11 9.15 -14.79
N SER A 4 2.31 9.12 -15.37
CA SER A 4 2.66 8.40 -16.61
C SER A 4 3.91 7.53 -16.47
N ASP A 5 4.23 7.12 -15.25
CA ASP A 5 5.43 6.34 -15.00
C ASP A 5 5.29 4.92 -15.56
N PHE A 6 6.14 4.64 -16.54
CA PHE A 6 6.26 3.37 -17.24
C PHE A 6 6.48 2.22 -16.25
N PRO A 7 6.06 0.97 -16.53
CA PRO A 7 6.21 -0.17 -15.61
C PRO A 7 7.62 -0.39 -15.03
N LEU A 8 8.66 0.13 -15.69
CA LEU A 8 10.04 0.12 -15.20
C LEU A 8 10.22 0.88 -13.86
N THR A 9 9.38 1.86 -13.54
CA THR A 9 9.49 2.59 -12.27
C THR A 9 9.23 1.71 -11.06
N TYR A 10 8.46 0.62 -11.21
CA TYR A 10 8.25 -0.36 -10.15
C TYR A 10 9.55 -1.02 -9.67
N PHE A 11 10.56 -1.09 -10.55
CA PHE A 11 11.85 -1.67 -10.22
C PHE A 11 12.83 -0.67 -9.61
N ILE A 12 12.59 0.64 -9.75
CA ILE A 12 13.54 1.69 -9.37
C ILE A 12 13.03 2.50 -8.17
N ASN A 13 11.72 2.62 -8.00
CA ASN A 13 11.10 3.36 -6.90
C ASN A 13 11.12 2.52 -5.61
N PRO A 14 11.79 2.96 -4.53
CA PRO A 14 11.81 2.25 -3.25
C PRO A 14 10.43 2.09 -2.61
N GLY A 15 9.44 2.89 -3.02
CA GLY A 15 8.05 2.71 -2.59
C GLY A 15 7.44 1.41 -3.12
N GLU A 16 7.87 0.93 -4.28
CA GLU A 16 7.24 -0.20 -4.97
C GLU A 16 7.83 -1.54 -4.52
N ARG A 17 6.99 -2.57 -4.45
CA ARG A 17 7.39 -3.89 -3.92
C ARG A 17 8.38 -4.64 -4.83
N LEU A 18 8.50 -4.22 -6.08
CA LEU A 18 9.44 -4.77 -7.05
C LEU A 18 10.77 -4.02 -7.10
N PHE A 19 10.98 -3.06 -6.19
CA PHE A 19 12.22 -2.31 -6.12
C PHE A 19 13.42 -3.26 -6.11
N TRP A 20 14.38 -3.03 -7.00
CA TRP A 20 15.52 -3.93 -7.21
C TRP A 20 16.31 -4.17 -5.91
N GLY A 21 16.35 -3.17 -5.01
CA GLY A 21 16.98 -3.31 -3.70
C GLY A 21 16.30 -4.38 -2.84
N TYR A 22 14.97 -4.49 -2.90
CA TYR A 22 14.23 -5.55 -2.20
C TYR A 22 14.47 -6.91 -2.82
N LEU A 23 14.45 -7.01 -4.15
CA LEU A 23 14.76 -8.27 -4.86
C LEU A 23 16.18 -8.76 -4.56
N LEU A 24 17.16 -7.85 -4.57
CA LEU A 24 18.54 -8.16 -4.22
C LEU A 24 18.65 -8.61 -2.76
N SER A 25 18.00 -7.89 -1.84
CA SER A 25 18.00 -8.27 -0.41
C SER A 25 17.39 -9.65 -0.18
N ALA A 26 16.29 -9.97 -0.87
CA ALA A 26 15.66 -11.29 -0.80
C ALA A 26 16.58 -12.39 -1.35
N ALA A 27 17.30 -12.13 -2.44
CA ALA A 27 18.29 -13.05 -2.99
C ALA A 27 19.46 -13.28 -2.02
N VAL A 28 19.96 -12.24 -1.36
CA VAL A 28 21.01 -12.34 -0.33
C VAL A 28 20.53 -13.16 0.86
N ILE A 29 19.31 -12.90 1.37
CA ILE A 29 18.71 -13.67 2.46
C ILE A 29 18.59 -15.14 2.07
N ALA A 30 18.11 -15.43 0.86
CA ALA A 30 18.00 -16.80 0.36
C ALA A 30 19.38 -17.50 0.30
N LEU A 31 20.42 -16.81 -0.18
CA LEU A 31 21.80 -17.32 -0.20
C LEU A 31 22.32 -17.67 1.19
N VAL A 32 22.11 -16.77 2.15
CA VAL A 32 22.56 -16.93 3.54
C VAL A 32 21.82 -18.10 4.21
N VAL A 33 20.49 -18.13 4.13
CA VAL A 33 19.65 -19.16 4.77
C VAL A 33 19.94 -20.56 4.22
N THR A 34 20.22 -20.65 2.93
CA THR A 34 20.52 -21.95 2.28
C THR A 34 22.00 -22.32 2.38
N GLY A 35 22.81 -21.52 3.06
CA GLY A 35 24.23 -21.80 3.30
C GLY A 35 25.03 -21.95 2.02
N TRP A 36 24.69 -21.18 0.97
CA TRP A 36 25.28 -21.29 -0.36
C TRP A 36 25.17 -22.68 -0.99
N ARG A 37 24.36 -23.60 -0.43
CA ARG A 37 24.13 -24.97 -0.93
C ARG A 37 23.26 -25.02 -2.19
N LEU A 38 23.02 -23.89 -2.84
CA LEU A 38 22.15 -23.72 -4.00
C LEU A 38 22.77 -24.26 -5.31
N ARG A 39 23.62 -25.30 -5.23
CA ARG A 39 24.10 -26.05 -6.38
C ARG A 39 22.91 -26.80 -7.02
N GLY A 40 22.15 -26.12 -7.87
CA GLY A 40 21.04 -26.67 -8.65
C GLY A 40 19.77 -25.81 -8.69
N VAL A 41 19.50 -25.01 -7.64
CA VAL A 41 18.28 -24.18 -7.52
C VAL A 41 18.31 -22.97 -8.45
N TYR A 42 19.50 -22.48 -8.81
CA TYR A 42 19.70 -21.36 -9.73
C TYR A 42 19.62 -21.70 -11.22
N ARG A 43 19.31 -22.95 -11.57
CA ARG A 43 19.09 -23.29 -12.97
C ARG A 43 17.82 -22.60 -13.41
N PHE A 44 17.97 -21.59 -14.26
CA PHE A 44 16.85 -20.91 -14.89
C PHE A 44 15.94 -21.96 -15.52
N ASN A 45 14.76 -22.14 -14.92
CA ASN A 45 13.77 -23.11 -15.37
C ASN A 45 12.73 -22.39 -16.22
N LYS A 46 12.84 -22.54 -17.54
CA LYS A 46 11.90 -21.92 -18.50
C LYS A 46 10.45 -22.34 -18.23
N ASP A 47 10.23 -23.59 -17.85
CA ASP A 47 8.88 -24.13 -17.62
C ASP A 47 8.22 -23.49 -16.40
N TYR A 48 9.01 -23.08 -15.41
CA TYR A 48 8.51 -22.32 -14.26
C TYR A 48 8.11 -20.89 -14.65
N TRP A 49 8.94 -20.16 -15.39
CA TRP A 49 8.66 -18.78 -15.78
C TRP A 49 7.58 -18.64 -16.86
N LEU A 50 7.39 -19.69 -17.67
CA LEU A 50 6.34 -19.80 -18.69
C LEU A 50 5.12 -20.61 -18.22
N HIS A 51 5.09 -21.01 -16.95
CA HIS A 51 3.95 -21.72 -16.37
C HIS A 51 2.68 -20.88 -16.52
N ARG A 52 1.53 -21.52 -16.79
CA ARG A 52 0.26 -20.80 -17.03
C ARG A 52 -0.10 -19.84 -15.89
N SER A 53 0.12 -20.27 -14.64
CA SER A 53 -0.05 -19.41 -13.47
C SER A 53 0.93 -18.21 -13.49
N ALA A 54 2.21 -18.39 -13.82
CA ALA A 54 3.15 -17.26 -13.91
C ALA A 54 2.76 -16.24 -14.99
N LEU A 55 2.29 -16.72 -16.15
CA LEU A 55 1.82 -15.86 -17.24
C LEU A 55 0.61 -15.00 -16.82
N LEU A 56 -0.29 -15.54 -15.99
CA LEU A 56 -1.40 -14.77 -15.42
C LEU A 56 -0.91 -13.66 -14.50
N ASP A 57 0.13 -13.87 -13.70
CA ASP A 57 0.69 -12.80 -12.86
C ASP A 57 1.16 -11.61 -13.69
N TYR A 58 1.79 -11.88 -14.83
CA TYR A 58 2.27 -10.84 -15.73
C TYR A 58 1.11 -10.05 -16.34
N GLN A 59 0.04 -10.74 -16.75
CA GLN A 59 -1.18 -10.09 -17.24
C GLN A 59 -1.83 -9.23 -16.16
N TYR A 60 -1.99 -9.76 -14.96
CA TYR A 60 -2.55 -9.04 -13.82
C TYR A 60 -1.71 -7.83 -13.42
N PHE A 61 -0.38 -7.92 -13.51
CA PHE A 61 0.50 -6.78 -13.27
C PHE A 61 0.15 -5.59 -14.19
N PHE A 62 -0.04 -5.82 -15.49
CA PHE A 62 -0.45 -4.76 -16.43
C PHE A 62 -1.87 -4.26 -16.18
N VAL A 63 -2.81 -5.16 -15.86
CA VAL A 63 -4.19 -4.78 -15.49
C VAL A 63 -4.19 -3.87 -14.27
N ILE A 64 -3.51 -4.28 -13.18
CA ILE A 64 -3.42 -3.50 -11.96
C ILE A 64 -2.67 -2.19 -12.18
N TRP A 65 -1.60 -2.19 -12.97
CA TRP A 65 -0.91 -0.95 -13.33
C TRP A 65 -1.87 0.04 -13.99
N PHE A 66 -2.63 -0.40 -15.00
CA PHE A 66 -3.64 0.43 -15.67
C PHE A 66 -4.70 0.90 -14.67
N PHE A 67 -5.31 -0.01 -13.90
CA PHE A 67 -6.34 0.34 -12.91
C PHE A 67 -5.84 1.32 -11.84
N LYS A 68 -4.62 1.14 -11.33
CA LYS A 68 -4.00 2.05 -10.35
C LYS A 68 -3.90 3.46 -10.90
N VAL A 69 -3.43 3.65 -12.15
CA VAL A 69 -3.33 4.99 -12.75
C VAL A 69 -4.66 5.75 -12.66
N TYR A 70 -5.80 5.09 -12.88
CA TYR A 70 -7.12 5.72 -12.78
C TYR A 70 -7.68 5.81 -11.35
N LEU A 71 -7.29 4.92 -10.45
CA LEU A 71 -7.78 4.90 -9.06
C LEU A 71 -7.03 5.85 -8.13
N ILE A 72 -5.75 6.15 -8.40
CA ILE A 72 -4.90 6.92 -7.47
C ILE A 72 -5.43 8.34 -7.27
N ALA A 73 -5.75 9.08 -8.34
CA ALA A 73 -6.17 10.47 -8.23
C ALA A 73 -7.50 10.64 -7.45
N PRO A 74 -8.58 9.89 -7.75
CA PRO A 74 -9.81 9.94 -6.95
C PRO A 74 -9.59 9.60 -5.48
N LEU A 75 -8.67 8.68 -5.19
CA LEU A 75 -8.43 8.22 -3.83
C LEU A 75 -7.62 9.21 -2.99
N LEU A 76 -6.62 9.87 -3.59
CA LEU A 76 -5.90 10.95 -2.92
C LEU A 76 -6.82 12.14 -2.63
N LEU A 77 -7.71 12.46 -3.57
CA LEU A 77 -8.74 13.46 -3.35
C LEU A 77 -9.69 13.04 -2.21
N SER A 78 -10.13 11.79 -2.18
CA SER A 78 -11.04 11.33 -1.13
C SER A 78 -10.39 11.36 0.27
N ALA A 79 -9.10 11.01 0.40
CA ALA A 79 -8.38 11.10 1.68
C ALA A 79 -8.31 12.53 2.23
N ARG A 80 -8.07 13.51 1.34
CA ARG A 80 -8.08 14.94 1.68
C ARG A 80 -9.46 15.40 2.14
N GLU A 81 -10.50 15.03 1.41
CA GLU A 81 -11.87 15.41 1.78
C GLU A 81 -12.29 14.77 3.10
N VAL A 82 -11.92 13.51 3.36
CA VAL A 82 -12.15 12.85 4.67
C VAL A 82 -11.41 13.57 5.80
N ALA A 83 -10.17 14.02 5.58
CA ALA A 83 -9.42 14.79 6.57
C ALA A 83 -10.10 16.12 6.91
N ILE A 84 -10.52 16.87 5.89
CA ILE A 84 -11.24 18.13 6.06
C ILE A 84 -12.57 17.90 6.77
N ALA A 85 -13.33 16.88 6.37
CA ALA A 85 -14.59 16.53 7.00
C ALA A 85 -14.40 16.16 8.47
N THR A 86 -13.41 15.32 8.78
CA THR A 86 -13.07 14.92 10.15
C THR A 86 -12.67 16.14 10.99
N HIS A 87 -11.79 17.01 10.49
CA HIS A 87 -11.42 18.24 11.19
C HIS A 87 -12.63 19.14 11.42
N ARG A 88 -13.50 19.31 10.42
CA ARG A 88 -14.72 20.12 10.54
C ARG A 88 -15.66 19.59 11.60
N LEU A 89 -15.84 18.27 11.69
CA LEU A 89 -16.71 17.65 12.68
C LEU A 89 -16.18 17.82 14.11
N LEU A 90 -14.85 17.85 14.29
CA LEU A 90 -14.23 17.88 15.61
C LEU A 90 -13.92 19.30 16.11
N ARG A 91 -13.63 20.25 15.23
CA ARG A 91 -13.13 21.60 15.59
C ARG A 91 -14.06 22.39 16.52
N ASP A 92 -15.37 22.13 16.45
CA ASP A 92 -16.37 22.85 17.25
C ASP A 92 -16.49 22.26 18.68
N TYR A 93 -15.94 21.06 18.92
CA TYR A 93 -15.97 20.35 20.20
C TYR A 93 -14.58 20.19 20.84
N ILE A 94 -13.53 20.23 20.03
CA ILE A 94 -12.14 20.02 20.44
C ILE A 94 -11.33 21.24 20.01
N THR A 95 -10.86 22.00 21.00
CA THR A 95 -9.84 23.04 20.79
C THR A 95 -8.47 22.39 20.67
N PRO A 96 -7.51 22.97 19.93
CA PRO A 96 -6.13 22.49 19.94
C PRO A 96 -5.61 22.36 21.37
N MET A 97 -5.19 21.15 21.74
CA MET A 97 -4.85 20.80 23.13
C MET A 97 -3.33 20.80 23.36
N PHE A 98 -2.53 20.70 22.30
CA PHE A 98 -1.10 20.45 22.40
C PHE A 98 -0.31 21.46 21.57
N ASP A 99 0.57 22.19 22.23
CA ASP A 99 1.58 23.03 21.60
C ASP A 99 2.97 22.39 21.76
N VAL A 100 3.27 21.42 20.89
CA VAL A 100 4.54 20.68 20.90
C VAL A 100 5.36 20.95 19.62
N PRO A 101 6.68 20.69 19.62
CA PRO A 101 7.51 20.84 18.43
C PRO A 101 7.01 20.00 17.24
N TYR A 102 7.29 20.46 16.03
CA TYR A 102 6.85 19.80 14.80
C TYR A 102 7.29 18.34 14.73
N GLU A 103 8.52 18.05 15.17
CA GLU A 103 9.12 16.72 15.18
C GLU A 103 8.30 15.76 16.04
N THR A 104 7.78 16.24 17.17
CA THR A 104 6.93 15.42 18.05
C THR A 104 5.60 15.11 17.37
N VAL A 105 4.98 16.10 16.72
CA VAL A 105 3.75 15.89 15.94
C VAL A 105 4.00 14.92 14.79
N ALA A 106 5.10 15.07 14.06
CA ALA A 106 5.44 14.22 12.91
C ALA A 106 5.69 12.76 13.32
N ILE A 107 6.42 12.52 14.40
CA ILE A 107 6.68 11.17 14.92
C ILE A 107 5.38 10.53 15.40
N THR A 108 4.60 11.22 16.23
CA THR A 108 3.34 10.69 16.78
C THR A 108 2.31 10.46 15.69
N TYR A 109 2.22 11.36 14.70
CA TYR A 109 1.38 11.19 13.51
C TYR A 109 1.79 9.94 12.71
N THR A 110 3.08 9.76 12.46
CA THR A 110 3.59 8.60 11.71
C THR A 110 3.26 7.30 12.43
N VAL A 111 3.47 7.25 13.75
CA VAL A 111 3.12 6.07 14.58
C VAL A 111 1.61 5.82 14.56
N ALA A 112 0.80 6.86 14.77
CA ALA A 112 -0.66 6.73 14.76
C ALA A 112 -1.18 6.23 13.40
N LEU A 113 -0.68 6.80 12.31
CA LEU A 113 -1.03 6.37 10.96
C LEU A 113 -0.58 4.94 10.68
N PHE A 114 0.64 4.57 11.09
CA PHE A 114 1.15 3.21 10.93
C PHE A 114 0.25 2.20 11.65
N VAL A 115 -0.02 2.41 12.94
CA VAL A 115 -0.85 1.51 13.76
C VAL A 115 -2.28 1.44 13.21
N ALA A 116 -2.90 2.58 12.89
CA ALA A 116 -4.25 2.60 12.34
C ALA A 116 -4.33 1.95 10.95
N SER A 117 -3.33 2.17 10.10
CA SER A 117 -3.25 1.57 8.76
C SER A 117 -3.12 0.05 8.86
N ASP A 118 -2.24 -0.45 9.72
CA ASP A 118 -2.05 -1.89 9.94
C ASP A 118 -3.32 -2.54 10.50
N PHE A 119 -3.90 -1.94 11.56
CA PHE A 119 -5.15 -2.43 12.15
C PHE A 119 -6.29 -2.51 11.14
N THR A 120 -6.54 -1.43 10.39
CA THR A 120 -7.63 -1.40 9.40
C THR A 120 -7.35 -2.32 8.21
N ARG A 121 -6.09 -2.51 7.82
CA ARG A 121 -5.68 -3.46 6.78
C ARG A 121 -5.94 -4.90 7.23
N TYR A 122 -5.56 -5.24 8.46
CA TYR A 122 -5.81 -6.55 9.06
C TYR A 122 -7.30 -6.90 9.04
N TRP A 123 -8.16 -5.99 9.50
CA TRP A 123 -9.60 -6.25 9.56
C TRP A 123 -10.25 -6.35 8.19
N LEU A 124 -9.85 -5.50 7.23
CA LEU A 124 -10.33 -5.63 5.85
C LEU A 124 -9.90 -6.97 5.26
N HIS A 125 -8.64 -7.35 5.40
CA HIS A 125 -8.15 -8.65 4.93
C HIS A 125 -8.88 -9.82 5.60
N ARG A 126 -9.11 -9.76 6.91
CA ARG A 126 -9.91 -10.76 7.62
C ARG A 126 -11.33 -10.85 7.08
N ALA A 127 -11.97 -9.72 6.78
CA ALA A 127 -13.30 -9.70 6.16
C ALA A 127 -13.29 -10.34 4.76
N LEU A 128 -12.24 -10.10 3.95
CA LEU A 128 -12.06 -10.75 2.65
C LEU A 128 -11.99 -12.28 2.74
N HIS A 129 -11.51 -12.83 3.86
CA HIS A 129 -11.49 -14.27 4.13
C HIS A 129 -12.75 -14.80 4.82
N ALA A 130 -13.52 -13.94 5.51
CA ALA A 130 -14.64 -14.37 6.34
C ALA A 130 -16.01 -14.32 5.63
N PHE A 131 -16.17 -13.48 4.60
CA PHE A 131 -17.44 -13.30 3.90
C PHE A 131 -17.37 -13.82 2.46
N ASP A 132 -18.26 -14.74 2.09
CA ASP A 132 -18.27 -15.41 0.77
C ASP A 132 -18.27 -14.43 -0.41
N PHE A 133 -19.05 -13.35 -0.31
CA PHE A 133 -19.09 -12.30 -1.32
C PHE A 133 -17.73 -11.63 -1.54
N LEU A 134 -17.02 -11.32 -0.45
CA LEU A 134 -15.69 -10.70 -0.53
C LEU A 134 -14.61 -11.70 -0.94
N TRP A 135 -14.73 -12.94 -0.47
CA TRP A 135 -13.85 -14.04 -0.85
C TRP A 135 -13.89 -14.31 -2.36
N ALA A 136 -15.04 -14.12 -3.02
CA ALA A 136 -15.15 -14.27 -4.47
C ALA A 136 -14.13 -13.41 -5.25
N PHE A 137 -13.75 -12.25 -4.71
CA PHE A 137 -12.69 -11.40 -5.25
C PHE A 137 -11.31 -11.81 -4.74
N HIS A 138 -11.20 -12.06 -3.43
CA HIS A 138 -9.91 -12.33 -2.80
C HIS A 138 -9.29 -13.69 -3.18
N LYS A 139 -10.11 -14.68 -3.55
CA LYS A 139 -9.61 -15.98 -4.05
C LYS A 139 -8.76 -15.85 -5.31
N VAL A 140 -8.87 -14.74 -6.07
CA VAL A 140 -7.98 -14.45 -7.21
C VAL A 140 -6.53 -14.37 -6.73
N HIS A 141 -6.28 -13.72 -5.59
CA HIS A 141 -4.95 -13.64 -4.99
C HIS A 141 -4.43 -15.01 -4.54
N HIS A 142 -5.30 -15.83 -3.94
CA HIS A 142 -4.95 -17.18 -3.47
C HIS A 142 -4.89 -18.24 -4.57
N SER A 143 -5.14 -17.88 -5.84
CA SER A 143 -5.18 -18.83 -6.96
C SER A 143 -3.80 -19.18 -7.55
N ALA A 144 -2.71 -18.62 -7.03
CA ALA A 144 -1.38 -18.80 -7.59
C ALA A 144 -0.83 -20.22 -7.31
N GLU A 145 -0.60 -20.98 -8.38
CA GLU A 145 -0.02 -22.33 -8.32
C GLU A 145 1.51 -22.30 -8.26
N VAL A 146 2.11 -21.23 -8.80
CA VAL A 146 3.55 -20.94 -8.71
C VAL A 146 3.73 -19.50 -8.30
N LEU A 147 4.67 -19.24 -7.38
CA LEU A 147 4.95 -17.91 -6.83
C LEU A 147 6.16 -17.32 -7.51
N ASN A 148 6.07 -16.09 -8.00
CA ASN A 148 7.16 -15.25 -8.51
C ASN A 148 7.01 -13.81 -7.96
N PRO A 149 7.96 -12.90 -8.21
CA PRO A 149 7.87 -11.54 -7.66
C PRO A 149 6.60 -10.76 -8.05
N LEU A 150 6.00 -11.07 -9.19
CA LEU A 150 4.78 -10.42 -9.70
C LEU A 150 3.48 -11.02 -9.14
N THR A 151 3.53 -12.19 -8.50
CA THR A 151 2.35 -12.85 -7.92
C THR A 151 1.62 -11.95 -6.91
N PHE A 152 2.33 -11.04 -6.23
CA PHE A 152 1.71 -10.05 -5.37
C PHE A 152 0.63 -9.22 -6.09
N TYR A 153 0.81 -8.90 -7.39
CA TYR A 153 -0.10 -8.09 -8.17
C TYR A 153 -1.26 -8.88 -8.79
N ARG A 154 -1.36 -10.19 -8.54
CA ARG A 154 -2.55 -10.97 -8.88
C ARG A 154 -3.68 -10.63 -7.92
N ILE A 155 -4.31 -9.49 -8.14
CA ILE A 155 -5.36 -8.94 -7.28
C ILE A 155 -6.56 -8.57 -8.15
N HIS A 156 -7.77 -8.80 -7.64
CA HIS A 156 -8.98 -8.37 -8.33
C HIS A 156 -9.15 -6.83 -8.22
N PRO A 157 -9.60 -6.10 -9.27
CA PRO A 157 -9.75 -4.64 -9.20
C PRO A 157 -10.65 -4.14 -8.07
N VAL A 158 -11.70 -4.89 -7.72
CA VAL A 158 -12.55 -4.60 -6.55
C VAL A 158 -11.77 -4.65 -5.24
N GLU A 159 -10.86 -5.62 -5.07
CA GLU A 159 -10.01 -5.69 -3.89
C GLU A 159 -9.07 -4.47 -3.83
N SER A 160 -8.51 -4.05 -4.96
CA SER A 160 -7.71 -2.81 -5.05
C SER A 160 -8.52 -1.57 -4.65
N LEU A 161 -9.79 -1.46 -5.09
CA LEU A 161 -10.69 -0.38 -4.69
C LEU A 161 -10.98 -0.41 -3.19
N LEU A 162 -11.26 -1.57 -2.60
CA LEU A 162 -11.53 -1.71 -1.18
C LEU A 162 -10.33 -1.27 -0.32
N PHE A 163 -9.12 -1.73 -0.65
CA PHE A 163 -7.91 -1.30 0.07
C PHE A 163 -7.60 0.18 -0.13
N GLY A 164 -7.91 0.70 -1.31
CA GLY A 164 -7.85 2.13 -1.61
C GLY A 164 -8.79 2.93 -0.70
N LEU A 165 -10.09 2.64 -0.72
CA LEU A 165 -11.10 3.33 0.10
C LEU A 165 -10.76 3.25 1.59
N ARG A 166 -10.33 2.07 2.06
CA ARG A 166 -9.82 1.90 3.42
C ARG A 166 -8.65 2.83 3.69
N TYR A 167 -7.69 2.96 2.78
CA TYR A 167 -6.56 3.88 2.96
C TYR A 167 -7.04 5.33 3.10
N ALA A 168 -7.91 5.78 2.19
CA ALA A 168 -8.41 7.14 2.23
C ALA A 168 -9.16 7.46 3.52
N LEU A 169 -9.97 6.52 4.01
CA LEU A 169 -10.67 6.65 5.28
C LEU A 169 -9.69 6.71 6.45
N THR A 170 -8.77 5.75 6.56
CA THR A 170 -7.82 5.68 7.67
C THR A 170 -6.89 6.89 7.68
N ALA A 171 -6.25 7.20 6.56
CA ALA A 171 -5.34 8.33 6.46
C ALA A 171 -6.07 9.66 6.67
N GLY A 172 -7.25 9.81 6.08
CA GLY A 172 -8.08 11.01 6.24
C GLY A 172 -8.50 11.25 7.68
N VAL A 173 -9.05 10.23 8.35
CA VAL A 173 -9.50 10.34 9.76
C VAL A 173 -8.32 10.67 10.68
N VAL A 174 -7.22 9.93 10.60
CA VAL A 174 -6.02 10.21 11.42
C VAL A 174 -5.52 11.63 11.16
N THR A 175 -5.45 12.04 9.90
CA THR A 175 -5.04 13.40 9.52
C THR A 175 -5.96 14.47 10.13
N GLY A 176 -7.28 14.35 9.98
CA GLY A 176 -8.23 15.33 10.49
C GLY A 176 -8.23 15.44 12.02
N VAL A 177 -8.02 14.32 12.73
CA VAL A 177 -7.82 14.31 14.19
C VAL A 177 -6.56 15.11 14.55
N PHE A 178 -5.43 14.83 13.90
CA PHE A 178 -4.17 15.55 14.17
C PHE A 178 -4.25 17.04 13.81
N MET A 179 -4.92 17.40 12.71
CA MET A 179 -5.18 18.81 12.37
C MET A 179 -5.91 19.55 13.49
N THR A 180 -6.87 18.87 14.13
CA THR A 180 -7.67 19.45 15.22
C THR A 180 -6.87 19.57 16.52
N LEU A 181 -6.12 18.53 16.90
CA LEU A 181 -5.39 18.50 18.17
C LEU A 181 -4.16 19.43 18.21
N PHE A 182 -3.51 19.66 17.06
CA PHE A 182 -2.22 20.36 16.96
C PHE A 182 -2.29 21.66 16.11
N ALA A 183 -3.48 22.28 16.01
CA ALA A 183 -3.69 23.56 15.32
C ALA A 183 -3.11 23.63 13.89
N ALA A 184 -3.26 22.56 13.10
CA ALA A 184 -2.78 22.48 11.73
C ALA A 184 -1.25 22.74 11.52
N LYS A 185 -0.39 22.48 12.53
CA LYS A 185 1.08 22.47 12.34
C LYS A 185 1.54 21.52 11.24
N LEU A 186 0.74 20.51 10.93
CA LEU A 186 0.88 19.70 9.74
C LEU A 186 0.10 20.37 8.60
N SER A 187 0.79 20.97 7.63
CA SER A 187 0.10 21.44 6.43
C SER A 187 -0.43 20.23 5.63
N LEU A 188 -1.60 20.37 5.00
CA LEU A 188 -2.14 19.33 4.12
C LEU A 188 -1.12 18.89 3.06
N LEU A 189 -0.27 19.81 2.60
CA LEU A 189 0.79 19.53 1.62
C LEU A 189 1.88 18.62 2.20
N GLN A 190 2.28 18.81 3.47
CA GLN A 190 3.25 17.96 4.15
C GLN A 190 2.65 16.58 4.47
N ILE A 191 1.38 16.54 4.87
CA ILE A 191 0.68 15.31 5.20
C ILE A 191 0.49 14.44 3.95
N PHE A 192 -0.03 15.00 2.86
CA PHE A 192 -0.23 14.26 1.62
C PHE A 192 1.08 14.05 0.83
N GLY A 193 2.07 14.92 0.98
CA GLY A 193 3.41 14.75 0.42
C GLY A 193 4.21 13.63 1.09
N VAL A 194 4.11 13.46 2.41
CA VAL A 194 4.74 12.36 3.18
C VAL A 194 3.90 11.08 3.09
N ASN A 195 2.57 11.17 3.09
CA ASN A 195 1.67 10.02 2.88
C ASN A 195 1.73 9.46 1.46
N ALA A 196 2.24 10.22 0.47
CA ALA A 196 2.55 9.65 -0.85
C ALA A 196 3.53 8.49 -0.70
N PHE A 197 4.48 8.53 0.24
CA PHE A 197 5.35 7.38 0.53
C PHE A 197 4.55 6.22 1.12
N ILE A 198 3.75 6.44 2.18
CA ILE A 198 2.99 5.36 2.87
C ILE A 198 1.91 4.73 1.98
N PHE A 199 1.31 5.49 1.06
CA PHE A 199 0.38 4.98 0.07
C PHE A 199 1.03 4.02 -0.94
N ILE A 200 2.29 4.27 -1.31
CA ILE A 200 3.05 3.38 -2.20
C ILE A 200 3.44 2.08 -1.44
N PHE A 201 3.62 2.15 -0.12
CA PHE A 201 3.94 0.99 0.73
C PHE A 201 2.73 0.14 1.20
N SER A 202 1.49 0.56 0.93
CA SER A 202 0.26 -0.15 1.35
C SER A 202 -0.13 -1.25 0.36
#